data_AF-A0A848MXM7-F1
#
_entry.id   AF-A0A848MXM7-F1
#
_cell.length_a   1.000
_cell.length_b   1.000
_cell.length_c   1.000
_cell.angle_alpha   90.00
_cell.angle_beta   90.00
_cell.angle_gamma   90.00
#
_symmetry.space_group_name_H-M   'P 1'
#
loop_
_entity.id
_entity.type
_entity.pdbx_description
1 polymer ?
#
loop_
_entity_poly.entity_id
_entity_poly.type
_entity_poly.pdbx_seq_one_letter_code
_entity_poly.pdbx_strand_id
1 'polypeptide(L)'
;MTRISIAIDGPASSGKSTVAKIIANELHYIYTDTGAMYRAVTYLAIKHHIAFSDETELVDLINKHPISFEQMADGQHVFVAGQDVTSDIRQPDVTRAVSEVAAHSKVREALVAIQKKIGEDGGVVMDGRDIGTAVLPKAEVKIFLVASVSERAQRRHKENLEKNIPTDLEELTKEIQARDEYDSTRKVSPLKQAEDAIRIDTTGKTIQEVVQAIKEVIQQKGYFLD
;
A
#
# COMPACT_ATOMS: atom_id res chain seq x y z
N MET A 1 3.44 18.95 18.60
CA MET A 1 2.30 18.54 17.76
C MET A 1 1.78 17.20 18.23
N THR A 2 0.46 17.01 18.22
CA THR A 2 -0.14 15.69 18.38
C THR A 2 0.32 14.81 17.21
N ARG A 3 0.92 13.65 17.52
CA ARG A 3 1.32 12.67 16.51
C ARG A 3 0.08 11.90 16.07
N ILE A 4 -0.41 12.18 14.87
CA ILE A 4 -1.62 11.53 14.34
C ILE A 4 -1.30 10.35 13.43
N SER A 5 -2.28 9.48 13.25
CA SER A 5 -2.28 8.43 12.25
C SER A 5 -3.05 8.86 11.02
N ILE A 6 -2.41 8.76 9.85
CA ILE A 6 -3.01 9.04 8.55
C ILE A 6 -3.10 7.74 7.75
N ALA A 7 -4.33 7.32 7.45
CA ALA A 7 -4.60 6.17 6.60
C ALA A 7 -4.91 6.61 5.17
N ILE A 8 -4.23 6.03 4.17
CA ILE A 8 -4.46 6.30 2.75
C ILE A 8 -4.78 5.00 2.03
N ASP A 9 -6.06 4.77 1.74
CA ASP A 9 -6.57 3.60 1.04
C ASP A 9 -6.94 3.91 -0.41
N GLY A 10 -7.10 2.87 -1.23
CA GLY A 10 -7.50 3.00 -2.63
C GLY A 10 -6.91 1.94 -3.56
N PRO A 11 -7.42 1.84 -4.80
CA PRO A 11 -7.07 0.78 -5.74
C PRO A 11 -5.61 0.84 -6.20
N ALA A 12 -5.13 -0.20 -6.88
CA ALA A 12 -3.75 -0.23 -7.38
C ALA A 12 -3.49 0.97 -8.33
N SER A 13 -2.27 1.54 -8.27
CA SER A 13 -1.84 2.64 -9.14
C SER A 13 -2.64 3.95 -9.03
N SER A 14 -3.37 4.19 -7.93
CA SER A 14 -4.07 5.46 -7.67
C SER A 14 -3.18 6.61 -7.15
N GLY A 15 -1.86 6.42 -7.06
CA GLY A 15 -0.92 7.45 -6.58
C GLY A 15 -0.67 7.50 -5.07
N LYS A 16 -1.26 6.57 -4.29
CA LYS A 16 -1.16 6.52 -2.81
C LYS A 16 0.27 6.62 -2.28
N SER A 17 1.14 5.71 -2.69
CA SER A 17 2.49 5.62 -2.14
C SER A 17 3.29 6.90 -2.39
N THR A 18 3.09 7.54 -3.54
CA THR A 18 3.74 8.83 -3.86
C THR A 18 3.26 9.94 -2.93
N VAL A 19 1.95 10.13 -2.78
CA VAL A 19 1.42 11.20 -1.91
C VAL A 19 1.64 10.91 -0.43
N ALA A 20 1.58 9.63 -0.03
CA ALA A 20 1.85 9.20 1.34
C ALA A 20 3.30 9.52 1.76
N LYS A 21 4.28 9.27 0.89
CA LYS A 21 5.68 9.62 1.12
C LYS A 21 5.89 11.13 1.28
N ILE A 22 5.26 11.93 0.40
CA ILE A 22 5.37 13.39 0.47
C ILE A 22 4.78 13.90 1.79
N ILE A 23 3.57 13.48 2.12
CA ILE A 23 2.89 13.88 3.36
C ILE A 23 3.68 13.43 4.60
N ALA A 24 4.19 12.20 4.62
CA ALA A 24 5.01 11.70 5.72
C ALA A 24 6.29 12.51 5.90
N ASN A 25 6.97 12.84 4.80
CA ASN A 25 8.19 13.64 4.83
C ASN A 25 7.93 15.07 5.33
N GLU A 26 6.88 15.74 4.85
CA GLU A 26 6.49 17.07 5.31
C GLU A 26 6.10 17.09 6.80
N LEU A 27 5.52 15.99 7.30
CA LEU A 27 5.12 15.83 8.70
C LEU A 27 6.22 15.30 9.63
N HIS A 28 7.36 14.88 9.09
CA HIS A 28 8.36 14.08 9.81
C HIS A 28 7.77 12.82 10.47
N TYR A 29 6.83 12.17 9.77
CA TYR A 29 6.14 10.96 10.19
C TYR A 29 6.74 9.70 9.55
N ILE A 30 6.48 8.56 10.18
CA ILE A 30 6.86 7.26 9.63
C ILE A 30 5.93 6.95 8.46
N TYR A 31 6.49 6.82 7.26
CA TYR A 31 5.78 6.25 6.13
C TYR A 31 5.75 4.71 6.24
N THR A 32 4.63 4.06 5.94
CA THR A 32 4.54 2.59 5.88
C THR A 32 3.80 2.14 4.61
N ASP A 33 4.52 1.52 3.68
CA ASP A 33 3.90 0.78 2.55
C ASP A 33 3.46 -0.60 3.01
N THR A 34 2.19 -0.75 3.41
CA THR A 34 1.67 -2.06 3.81
C THR A 34 1.62 -3.05 2.65
N GLY A 35 1.46 -2.55 1.41
CA GLY A 35 1.48 -3.37 0.21
C GLY A 35 2.82 -4.03 -0.04
N ALA A 36 3.92 -3.38 0.35
CA ALA A 36 5.25 -3.96 0.32
C ALA A 36 5.40 -5.18 1.24
N MET A 37 4.72 -5.19 2.40
CA MET A 37 4.75 -6.36 3.30
C MET A 37 4.11 -7.59 2.65
N TYR A 38 2.92 -7.44 2.06
CA TYR A 38 2.26 -8.53 1.35
C TYR A 38 3.09 -9.01 0.16
N ARG A 39 3.76 -8.10 -0.54
CA ARG A 39 4.68 -8.44 -1.64
C ARG A 39 5.93 -9.15 -1.14
N ALA A 40 6.45 -8.80 0.04
CA ALA A 40 7.59 -9.50 0.65
C ALA A 40 7.24 -10.95 0.99
N VAL A 41 6.05 -11.21 1.55
CA VAL A 41 5.55 -12.59 1.77
C VAL A 41 5.38 -13.33 0.44
N THR A 42 4.84 -12.67 -0.58
CA THR A 42 4.68 -13.25 -1.92
C THR A 42 6.04 -13.59 -2.56
N TYR A 43 7.02 -12.70 -2.43
CA TYR A 43 8.39 -12.91 -2.89
C TYR A 43 9.05 -14.10 -2.17
N LEU A 44 8.88 -14.19 -0.84
CA LEU A 44 9.35 -15.34 -0.06
C LEU A 44 8.70 -16.64 -0.54
N ALA A 45 7.39 -16.64 -0.78
CA ALA A 45 6.70 -17.83 -1.29
C ALA A 45 7.27 -18.29 -2.64
N ILE A 46 7.55 -17.36 -3.56
CA ILE A 46 8.21 -17.65 -4.84
C ILE A 46 9.62 -18.24 -4.60
N LYS A 47 10.44 -17.57 -3.78
CA LYS A 47 11.83 -17.97 -3.49
C LYS A 47 11.93 -19.34 -2.82
N HIS A 48 10.95 -19.70 -2.00
CA HIS A 48 10.91 -20.95 -1.26
C HIS A 48 10.04 -22.03 -1.92
N HIS A 49 9.50 -21.76 -3.12
CA HIS A 49 8.59 -22.67 -3.83
C HIS A 49 7.37 -23.10 -3.02
N ILE A 50 6.84 -22.20 -2.18
CA ILE A 50 5.62 -22.40 -1.40
C ILE A 50 4.42 -22.01 -2.26
N ALA A 51 3.41 -22.88 -2.30
CA ALA A 51 2.17 -22.61 -3.02
C ALA A 51 1.44 -21.41 -2.39
N PHE A 52 0.95 -20.48 -3.21
CA PHE A 52 0.20 -19.32 -2.71
C PHE A 52 -1.12 -19.69 -2.04
N SER A 53 -1.62 -20.90 -2.25
CA SER A 53 -2.80 -21.44 -1.58
C SER A 53 -2.52 -22.02 -0.19
N ASP A 54 -1.24 -22.24 0.17
CA ASP A 54 -0.86 -22.80 1.48
C ASP A 54 -0.74 -21.71 2.54
N GLU A 55 -1.89 -21.31 3.11
CA GLU A 55 -1.96 -20.28 4.16
C GLU A 55 -1.03 -20.58 5.36
N THR A 56 -0.81 -21.86 5.70
CA THR A 56 -0.01 -22.23 6.87
C THR A 56 1.46 -21.96 6.60
N GLU A 57 1.98 -22.42 5.46
CA GLU A 57 3.37 -22.16 5.07
C GLU A 57 3.64 -20.67 4.83
N LEU A 58 2.66 -19.92 4.31
CA LEU A 58 2.77 -18.46 4.16
C LEU A 58 2.90 -17.74 5.50
N VAL A 59 2.17 -18.16 6.53
CA VAL A 59 2.29 -17.61 7.89
C VAL A 59 3.64 -17.97 8.50
N ASP A 60 4.10 -19.20 8.27
CA ASP A 60 5.42 -19.66 8.68
C ASP A 60 6.55 -18.81 8.09
N LEU A 61 6.43 -18.39 6.83
CA LEU A 61 7.37 -17.45 6.20
C LEU A 61 7.43 -16.10 6.93
N ILE A 62 6.28 -15.53 7.31
CA ILE A 62 6.21 -14.26 8.05
C ILE A 62 6.96 -14.37 9.38
N ASN A 63 6.80 -15.49 10.08
CA ASN A 63 7.43 -15.71 11.38
C ASN A 63 8.94 -15.95 11.27
N LYS A 64 9.38 -16.69 10.24
CA LYS A 64 10.80 -17.04 10.03
C LYS A 64 11.62 -15.90 9.42
N HIS A 65 10.97 -14.99 8.69
CA HIS A 65 11.63 -13.92 7.95
C HIS A 65 11.03 -12.55 8.31
N PRO A 66 11.52 -11.92 9.39
CA PRO A 66 11.04 -10.61 9.80
C PRO A 66 11.15 -9.58 8.67
N ILE A 67 10.04 -8.87 8.43
CA ILE A 67 9.94 -7.78 7.47
C ILE A 67 10.18 -6.47 8.20
N SER A 68 11.09 -5.64 7.69
CA SER A 68 11.38 -4.32 8.24
C SER A 68 11.50 -3.28 7.14
N PHE A 69 11.38 -2.01 7.53
CA PHE A 69 11.50 -0.86 6.65
C PHE A 69 12.62 0.05 7.13
N GLU A 70 13.36 0.63 6.20
CA GLU A 70 14.39 1.64 6.50
C GLU A 70 14.26 2.82 5.54
N GLN A 71 14.43 4.03 6.04
CA GLN A 71 14.43 5.24 5.21
C GLN A 71 15.86 5.50 4.71
N MET A 72 16.06 5.34 3.41
CA MET A 72 17.32 5.61 2.72
C MET A 72 17.24 6.96 1.97
N ALA A 73 18.36 7.39 1.40
CA ALA A 73 18.48 8.66 0.67
C ALA A 73 17.59 8.71 -0.59
N ASP A 74 17.36 7.56 -1.22
CA ASP A 74 16.56 7.36 -2.43
C ASP A 74 15.13 6.86 -2.15
N GLY A 75 14.78 6.65 -0.88
CA GLY A 75 13.42 6.35 -0.45
C GLY A 75 13.35 5.30 0.66
N GLN A 76 12.13 4.83 0.94
CA GLN A 76 11.93 3.72 1.87
C GLN A 76 12.30 2.39 1.20
N HIS A 77 13.19 1.65 1.85
CA HIS A 77 13.62 0.30 1.49
C HIS A 77 12.92 -0.73 2.36
N VAL A 78 12.77 -1.93 1.81
CA VAL A 78 12.08 -3.07 2.43
C VAL A 78 13.08 -4.20 2.58
N PHE A 79 13.22 -4.67 3.81
CA PHE A 79 14.15 -5.73 4.18
C PHE A 79 13.39 -6.96 4.64
N VAL A 80 13.93 -8.13 4.31
CA VAL A 80 13.45 -9.43 4.75
C VAL A 80 14.64 -10.17 5.36
N ALA A 81 14.58 -10.44 6.66
CA ALA A 81 15.69 -11.02 7.43
C ALA A 81 17.03 -10.29 7.19
N GLY A 82 16.99 -8.95 7.08
CA GLY A 82 18.16 -8.10 6.86
C GLY A 82 18.64 -8.01 5.40
N GLN A 83 18.02 -8.73 4.46
CA GLN A 83 18.30 -8.58 3.02
C GLN A 83 17.37 -7.52 2.42
N ASP A 84 17.94 -6.54 1.71
CA ASP A 84 17.14 -5.58 0.92
C ASP A 84 16.47 -6.31 -0.25
N VAL A 85 15.14 -6.24 -0.30
CA VAL A 85 14.30 -6.85 -1.35
C VAL A 85 13.46 -5.80 -2.09
N THR A 86 13.78 -4.51 -1.93
CA THR A 86 12.96 -3.37 -2.41
C THR A 86 12.61 -3.48 -3.89
N SER A 87 13.57 -3.89 -4.72
CA SER A 87 13.38 -4.07 -6.16
C SER A 87 12.69 -5.41 -6.51
N ASP A 88 13.00 -6.47 -5.75
CA ASP A 88 12.49 -7.82 -6.00
C ASP A 88 10.99 -7.91 -5.78
N ILE A 89 10.47 -7.25 -4.73
CA ILE A 89 9.03 -7.27 -4.41
C ILE A 89 8.16 -6.52 -5.44
N ARG A 90 8.78 -5.81 -6.40
CA ARG A 90 8.11 -5.05 -7.46
C ARG A 90 8.11 -5.76 -8.80
N GLN A 91 8.72 -6.94 -8.90
CA GLN A 91 8.74 -7.72 -10.13
C GLN A 91 7.33 -8.13 -10.60
N PRO A 92 7.14 -8.39 -11.91
CA PRO A 92 5.83 -8.71 -12.46
C PRO A 92 5.17 -9.97 -11.87
N ASP A 93 5.94 -11.02 -11.59
CA ASP A 93 5.48 -12.25 -10.93
C ASP A 93 4.92 -12.00 -9.53
N VAL A 94 5.64 -11.25 -8.68
CA VAL A 94 5.16 -10.82 -7.36
C VAL A 94 3.92 -9.96 -7.49
N THR A 95 3.90 -9.04 -8.46
CA THR A 95 2.77 -8.13 -8.68
C THR A 95 1.48 -8.85 -9.05
N ARG A 96 1.57 -9.92 -9.84
CA ARG A 96 0.43 -10.76 -10.25
C ARG A 96 -0.07 -11.66 -9.12
N ALA A 97 0.83 -12.16 -8.28
CA ALA A 97 0.49 -13.12 -7.23
C ALA A 97 0.01 -12.50 -5.91
N VAL A 98 0.39 -11.25 -5.60
CA VAL A 98 0.19 -10.67 -4.27
C VAL A 98 -1.27 -10.61 -3.80
N SER A 99 -2.23 -10.45 -4.72
CA SER A 99 -3.65 -10.41 -4.34
C SER A 99 -4.14 -11.74 -3.78
N GLU A 100 -3.65 -12.88 -4.32
CA GLU A 100 -3.97 -14.22 -3.80
C GLU A 100 -3.42 -14.41 -2.38
N VAL A 101 -2.14 -14.09 -2.18
CA VAL A 101 -1.51 -14.16 -0.84
C VAL A 101 -2.22 -13.25 0.16
N ALA A 102 -2.61 -12.04 -0.26
CA ALA A 102 -3.29 -11.07 0.59
C ALA A 102 -4.75 -11.40 0.89
N ALA A 103 -5.32 -12.45 0.27
CA ALA A 103 -6.69 -12.92 0.50
C ALA A 103 -6.81 -13.81 1.75
N HIS A 104 -5.70 -14.42 2.17
CA HIS A 104 -5.66 -15.39 3.27
C HIS A 104 -5.82 -14.73 4.63
N SER A 105 -6.81 -15.19 5.40
CA SER A 105 -7.17 -14.63 6.70
C SER A 105 -6.01 -14.56 7.69
N LYS A 106 -5.25 -15.64 7.83
CA LYS A 106 -4.15 -15.72 8.81
C LYS A 106 -2.92 -14.94 8.38
N VAL A 107 -2.66 -14.87 7.07
CA VAL A 107 -1.62 -13.99 6.50
C VAL A 107 -1.95 -12.54 6.83
N ARG A 108 -3.22 -12.15 6.63
CA ARG A 108 -3.67 -10.81 7.00
C ARG A 108 -3.58 -10.57 8.50
N GLU A 109 -4.04 -11.50 9.34
CA GLU A 109 -3.97 -11.37 10.80
C GLU A 109 -2.53 -11.11 11.27
N ALA A 110 -1.57 -11.90 10.80
CA ALA A 110 -0.16 -11.76 11.13
C ALA A 110 0.42 -10.41 10.68
N LEU A 111 0.19 -10.00 9.43
CA LEU A 111 0.72 -8.74 8.91
C LEU A 111 0.03 -7.52 9.52
N VAL A 112 -1.28 -7.58 9.77
CA VAL A 112 -2.04 -6.49 10.41
C VAL A 112 -1.58 -6.29 11.86
N ALA A 113 -1.23 -7.35 12.58
CA ALA A 113 -0.66 -7.23 13.92
C ALA A 113 0.65 -6.42 13.90
N ILE A 114 1.54 -6.69 12.93
CA ILE A 114 2.78 -5.93 12.75
C ILE A 114 2.47 -4.48 12.37
N GLN A 115 1.54 -4.25 11.45
CA GLN A 115 1.16 -2.90 11.01
C GLN A 115 0.56 -2.08 12.14
N LYS A 116 -0.30 -2.67 12.98
CA LYS A 116 -0.86 -2.00 14.16
C LYS A 116 0.24 -1.56 15.11
N LYS A 117 1.21 -2.43 15.39
CA LYS A 117 2.36 -2.11 16.23
C LYS A 117 3.17 -0.92 15.70
N ILE A 118 3.34 -0.80 14.38
CA ILE A 118 4.01 0.36 13.77
C ILE A 118 3.22 1.66 14.01
N GLY A 119 1.88 1.59 14.03
CA GLY A 119 1.01 2.74 14.19
C GLY A 119 0.59 3.09 15.62
N GLU A 120 0.97 2.30 16.62
CA GLU A 120 0.49 2.42 18.02
C GLU A 120 0.79 3.79 18.65
N ASP A 121 1.95 4.38 18.33
CA ASP A 121 2.39 5.67 18.89
C ASP A 121 1.93 6.90 18.06
N GLY A 122 1.16 6.67 16.99
CA GLY A 122 0.83 7.69 16.01
C GLY A 122 2.07 8.23 15.28
N GLY A 123 1.92 9.35 14.56
CA GLY A 123 3.01 9.93 13.79
C GLY A 123 3.36 9.08 12.57
N VAL A 124 2.33 8.53 11.94
CA VAL A 124 2.46 7.58 10.83
C VAL A 124 1.57 7.97 9.66
N VAL A 125 2.04 7.67 8.45
CA VAL A 125 1.25 7.69 7.22
C VAL A 125 1.33 6.30 6.61
N MET A 126 0.22 5.56 6.66
CA MET A 126 0.15 4.20 6.15
C MET A 126 -0.70 4.15 4.88
N ASP A 127 -0.16 3.57 3.81
CA ASP A 127 -0.90 3.34 2.58
C ASP A 127 -1.20 1.86 2.32
N GLY A 128 -2.40 1.58 1.81
CA GLY A 128 -2.89 0.20 1.66
C GLY A 128 -4.22 0.07 0.93
N ARG A 129 -5.04 -0.90 1.38
CA ARG A 129 -6.39 -1.19 0.85
C ARG A 129 -7.47 -1.12 1.91
N ASP A 130 -7.11 -1.41 3.15
CA ASP A 130 -7.98 -1.52 4.32
C ASP A 130 -7.33 -0.93 5.57
N ILE A 131 -6.50 0.08 5.42
CA ILE A 131 -5.83 0.75 6.54
C ILE A 131 -6.88 1.39 7.44
N GLY A 132 -7.74 2.25 6.89
CA GLY A 132 -8.74 2.98 7.66
C GLY A 132 -9.91 2.12 8.17
N THR A 133 -10.03 0.87 7.70
CA THR A 133 -11.10 -0.05 8.09
C THR A 133 -10.64 -1.18 9.00
N ALA A 134 -9.42 -1.70 8.85
CA ALA A 134 -8.94 -2.88 9.57
C ALA A 134 -7.66 -2.64 10.39
N VAL A 135 -6.70 -1.87 9.85
CA VAL A 135 -5.40 -1.64 10.50
C VAL A 135 -5.49 -0.53 11.55
N LEU A 136 -5.87 0.67 11.10
CA LEU A 136 -6.01 1.88 11.88
C LEU A 136 -7.46 2.40 11.81
N PRO A 137 -8.45 1.64 12.34
CA PRO A 137 -9.85 2.06 12.33
C PRO A 137 -10.11 3.33 13.17
N LYS A 138 -9.14 3.72 14.00
CA LYS A 138 -9.17 4.94 14.81
C LYS A 138 -8.24 6.05 14.30
N ALA A 139 -7.65 5.90 13.10
CA ALA A 139 -6.84 6.94 12.49
C ALA A 139 -7.61 8.27 12.44
N GLU A 140 -6.96 9.35 12.86
CA GLU A 140 -7.54 10.68 12.93
C GLU A 140 -7.88 11.22 11.53
N VAL A 141 -7.10 10.83 10.53
CA VAL A 141 -7.32 11.18 9.12
C VAL A 141 -7.35 9.91 8.28
N LYS A 142 -8.43 9.72 7.52
CA LYS A 142 -8.59 8.62 6.57
C LYS A 142 -8.91 9.19 5.20
N ILE A 143 -8.12 8.80 4.22
CA ILE A 143 -8.24 9.23 2.83
C ILE A 143 -8.51 7.99 1.98
N PHE A 144 -9.45 8.08 1.04
CA PHE A 144 -9.69 7.06 0.05
C PHE A 144 -9.44 7.63 -1.35
N LEU A 145 -8.26 7.33 -1.90
CA LEU A 145 -7.87 7.77 -3.24
C LEU A 145 -8.51 6.90 -4.30
N VAL A 146 -9.00 7.55 -5.36
CA VAL A 146 -9.54 6.87 -6.54
C VAL A 146 -9.00 7.53 -7.81
N ALA A 147 -9.05 6.80 -8.91
CA ALA A 147 -8.84 7.31 -10.26
C ALA A 147 -9.48 6.36 -11.26
N SER A 148 -9.77 6.85 -12.45
CA SER A 148 -10.23 6.01 -13.56
C SER A 148 -9.23 4.88 -13.83
N VAL A 149 -9.73 3.71 -14.26
CA VAL A 149 -8.86 2.56 -14.62
C VAL A 149 -7.85 2.98 -15.71
N SER A 150 -8.32 3.72 -16.72
CA SER A 150 -7.50 4.19 -17.84
C SER A 150 -6.32 5.06 -17.36
N GLU A 151 -6.58 6.04 -16.50
CA GLU A 151 -5.53 6.88 -15.91
C GLU A 151 -4.50 6.05 -15.14
N ARG A 152 -4.97 5.09 -14.34
CA ARG A 152 -4.10 4.23 -13.53
C ARG A 152 -3.25 3.29 -14.40
N ALA A 153 -3.81 2.78 -15.49
CA ALA A 153 -3.10 1.99 -16.49
C ALA A 153 -2.04 2.84 -17.21
N GLN A 154 -2.37 4.06 -17.64
CA GLN A 154 -1.44 4.98 -18.28
C GLN A 154 -0.26 5.35 -17.36
N ARG A 155 -0.52 5.66 -16.09
CA ARG A 155 0.53 5.94 -15.08
C ARG A 155 1.46 4.75 -14.92
N ARG A 156 0.91 3.55 -14.75
CA ARG A 156 1.69 2.33 -14.56
C ARG A 156 2.47 1.94 -15.82
N HIS A 157 1.90 2.15 -17.00
CA HIS A 157 2.56 1.93 -18.27
C HIS A 157 3.78 2.85 -18.40
N LYS A 158 3.62 4.14 -18.08
CA LYS A 158 4.73 5.11 -18.06
C LYS A 158 5.84 4.68 -17.07
N GLU A 159 5.48 4.28 -15.84
CA GLU A 159 6.45 3.79 -14.85
C GLU A 159 7.23 2.56 -15.36
N ASN A 160 6.57 1.64 -16.05
CA ASN A 160 7.19 0.45 -16.61
C ASN A 160 8.17 0.81 -17.74
N LEU A 161 7.79 1.73 -18.64
CA LEU A 161 8.67 2.23 -19.71
C LEU A 161 9.93 2.91 -19.16
N GLU A 162 9.80 3.74 -18.13
CA GLU A 162 10.93 4.38 -17.45
C GLU A 162 11.91 3.36 -16.84
N LYS A 163 11.43 2.14 -16.54
CA LYS A 163 12.21 1.04 -15.96
C LYS A 163 12.63 -0.01 -16.99
N ASN A 164 12.41 0.23 -18.28
CA ASN A 164 12.65 -0.74 -19.36
C ASN A 164 11.92 -2.09 -19.15
N ILE A 165 10.75 -2.06 -18.52
CA ILE A 165 9.88 -3.22 -18.35
C ILE A 165 8.91 -3.27 -19.54
N PRO A 166 8.99 -4.28 -20.42
CA PRO A 166 8.03 -4.44 -21.52
C PRO A 166 6.61 -4.58 -20.96
N THR A 167 5.68 -3.77 -21.46
CA THR A 167 4.29 -3.80 -21.00
C THR A 167 3.38 -3.38 -22.16
N ASP A 168 2.26 -4.06 -22.31
CA ASP A 168 1.17 -3.64 -23.20
C ASP A 168 0.12 -2.88 -22.38
N LEU A 169 -0.39 -1.76 -22.91
CA LEU A 169 -1.34 -0.92 -22.19
C LEU A 169 -2.70 -1.60 -22.02
N GLU A 170 -3.15 -2.39 -23.01
CA GLU A 170 -4.43 -3.08 -22.96
C GLU A 170 -4.38 -4.23 -21.95
N GLU A 171 -3.32 -5.03 -22.00
CA GLU A 171 -3.05 -6.09 -21.02
C GLU A 171 -2.97 -5.52 -19.61
N LEU A 172 -2.19 -4.45 -19.41
CA LEU A 172 -2.05 -3.80 -18.12
C LEU A 172 -3.39 -3.25 -17.59
N THR A 173 -4.24 -2.74 -18.48
CA THR A 173 -5.59 -2.28 -18.12
C THR A 173 -6.42 -3.44 -17.57
N LYS A 174 -6.40 -4.60 -18.25
CA LYS A 174 -7.11 -5.82 -17.81
C LYS A 174 -6.56 -6.33 -16.47
N GLU A 175 -5.24 -6.35 -16.30
CA GLU A 175 -4.60 -6.75 -15.04
C GLU A 175 -5.02 -5.86 -13.88
N ILE A 176 -5.07 -4.54 -14.09
CA ILE A 176 -5.51 -3.58 -13.07
C ILE A 176 -6.98 -3.80 -12.71
N GLN A 177 -7.85 -4.02 -13.69
CA GLN A 177 -9.27 -4.30 -13.45
C GLN A 177 -9.47 -5.60 -12.66
N ALA A 178 -8.84 -6.68 -13.09
CA ALA A 178 -8.91 -7.97 -12.41
C ALA A 178 -8.43 -7.87 -10.96
N ARG A 179 -7.35 -7.11 -10.74
CA ARG A 179 -6.83 -6.85 -9.41
C ARG A 179 -7.80 -6.06 -8.54
N ASP A 180 -8.41 -5.00 -9.07
CA ASP A 180 -9.36 -4.20 -8.31
C ASP A 180 -10.62 -4.99 -7.97
N GLU A 181 -11.11 -5.82 -8.89
CA GLU A 181 -12.22 -6.73 -8.65
C GLU A 181 -11.87 -7.72 -7.54
N TYR A 182 -10.68 -8.34 -7.60
CA TYR A 182 -10.22 -9.25 -6.56
C TYR A 182 -10.09 -8.55 -5.19
N ASP A 183 -9.41 -7.39 -5.15
CA ASP A 183 -9.17 -6.63 -3.93
C ASP A 183 -10.51 -6.16 -3.31
N SER A 184 -11.54 -5.85 -4.10
CA SER A 184 -12.85 -5.37 -3.63
C SER A 184 -13.86 -6.48 -3.28
N THR A 185 -13.73 -7.67 -3.87
CA THR A 185 -14.67 -8.79 -3.67
C THR A 185 -14.17 -9.84 -2.67
N ARG A 186 -12.91 -9.79 -2.26
CA ARG A 186 -12.37 -10.73 -1.27
C ARG A 186 -13.16 -10.72 0.03
N LYS A 187 -13.35 -11.91 0.63
CA LYS A 187 -14.14 -12.09 1.86
C LYS A 187 -13.53 -11.39 3.08
N VAL A 188 -12.20 -11.33 3.14
CA VAL A 188 -11.46 -10.78 4.29
C VAL A 188 -10.90 -9.41 3.94
N SER A 189 -11.28 -8.40 4.71
CA SER A 189 -10.91 -6.99 4.55
C SER A 189 -10.95 -6.49 3.10
N PRO A 190 -12.10 -6.52 2.42
CA PRO A 190 -12.21 -6.01 1.05
C PRO A 190 -11.77 -4.54 0.96
N LEU A 191 -11.24 -4.14 -0.20
CA LEU A 191 -11.00 -2.75 -0.55
C LEU A 191 -12.34 -1.99 -0.50
N LYS A 192 -12.54 -1.25 0.58
CA LYS A 192 -13.75 -0.45 0.81
C LYS A 192 -13.35 0.84 1.51
N GLN A 193 -13.98 1.93 1.10
CA GLN A 193 -13.88 3.21 1.79
C GLN A 193 -14.46 3.09 3.22
N ALA A 194 -13.69 3.50 4.22
CA ALA A 194 -14.22 3.65 5.58
C ALA A 194 -15.30 4.74 5.64
N GLU A 195 -16.29 4.62 6.52
CA GLU A 195 -17.44 5.53 6.58
C GLU A 195 -17.02 7.00 6.81
N ASP A 196 -15.95 7.20 7.57
CA ASP A 196 -15.38 8.50 7.92
C ASP A 196 -14.20 8.92 7.03
N ALA A 197 -13.88 8.14 6.00
CA ALA A 197 -12.81 8.47 5.05
C ALA A 197 -13.26 9.48 4.00
N ILE A 198 -12.39 10.46 3.70
CA ILE A 198 -12.61 11.43 2.64
C ILE A 198 -12.17 10.85 1.30
N ARG A 199 -13.09 10.78 0.33
CA ARG A 199 -12.80 10.31 -1.03
C ARG A 199 -12.15 11.42 -1.84
N ILE A 200 -10.99 11.16 -2.44
CA ILE A 200 -10.29 12.10 -3.33
C ILE A 200 -10.08 11.44 -4.69
N ASP A 201 -10.70 11.99 -5.73
CA ASP A 201 -10.43 11.60 -7.11
C ASP A 201 -9.14 12.26 -7.61
N THR A 202 -8.21 11.45 -8.09
CA THR A 202 -6.89 11.86 -8.61
C THR A 202 -6.83 11.86 -10.13
N THR A 203 -7.93 11.55 -10.83
CA THR A 203 -8.01 11.56 -12.30
C THR A 203 -7.72 12.96 -12.84
N GLY A 204 -6.77 13.08 -13.77
CA GLY A 204 -6.38 14.37 -14.35
C GLY A 204 -5.71 15.35 -13.38
N LYS A 205 -5.42 14.94 -12.13
CA LYS A 205 -4.73 15.78 -11.15
C LYS A 205 -3.25 15.48 -11.09
N THR A 206 -2.46 16.52 -10.89
CA THR A 206 -1.04 16.43 -10.56
C THR A 206 -0.84 15.91 -9.14
N ILE A 207 0.36 15.40 -8.86
CA ILE A 207 0.74 14.95 -7.50
C ILE A 207 0.55 16.08 -6.48
N GLN A 208 0.93 17.31 -6.83
CA GLN A 208 0.85 18.45 -5.92
C GLN A 208 -0.59 18.84 -5.59
N GLU A 209 -1.51 18.79 -6.55
CA GLU A 209 -2.93 19.04 -6.29
C GLU A 209 -3.53 17.98 -5.35
N VAL A 210 -3.12 16.71 -5.49
CA VAL A 210 -3.59 15.64 -4.59
C VAL A 210 -2.99 15.79 -3.19
N VAL A 211 -1.70 16.11 -3.08
CA VAL A 211 -1.04 16.41 -1.80
C VAL A 211 -1.74 17.58 -1.10
N GLN A 212 -1.99 18.68 -1.82
CA GLN A 212 -2.67 19.85 -1.28
C GLN A 212 -4.08 19.52 -0.79
N ALA A 213 -4.85 18.74 -1.55
CA ALA A 213 -6.17 18.28 -1.12
C ALA A 213 -6.12 17.42 0.16
N ILE A 214 -5.11 16.56 0.32
CA ILE A 214 -4.91 15.79 1.56
C ILE A 214 -4.56 16.73 2.72
N LYS A 215 -3.69 17.73 2.51
CA LYS A 215 -3.32 18.72 3.53
C LYS A 215 -4.52 19.52 4.01
N GLU A 216 -5.40 19.92 3.10
CA GLU A 216 -6.67 20.59 3.44
C GLU A 216 -7.56 19.72 4.33
N VAL A 217 -7.66 18.41 4.06
CA VAL A 217 -8.40 17.48 4.91
C VAL A 217 -7.77 17.37 6.31
N ILE A 218 -6.43 17.29 6.39
CA ILE A 218 -5.71 17.25 7.66
C ILE A 218 -6.01 18.51 8.50
N GLN A 219 -5.98 19.69 7.86
CA GLN A 219 -6.31 20.98 8.50
C GLN A 219 -7.77 21.06 8.94
N GLN A 220 -8.72 20.63 8.11
CA GLN A 220 -10.15 20.60 8.45
C GLN A 220 -10.44 19.69 9.66
N LYS A 221 -9.61 18.65 9.87
CA LYS A 221 -9.67 17.76 11.03
C LYS A 221 -9.00 18.34 12.28
N GLY A 222 -8.44 19.55 12.20
CA GLY A 222 -7.83 20.27 13.32
C GLY A 222 -6.34 20.00 13.53
N TYR A 223 -5.66 19.43 12.54
CA TYR A 223 -4.22 19.15 12.61
C TYR A 223 -3.47 20.08 11.67
N PHE A 224 -2.52 20.83 12.21
CA PHE A 224 -1.77 21.84 11.47
C PHE A 224 -0.37 21.33 11.13
N LEU A 225 0.10 21.71 9.94
CA LEU A 225 1.41 21.40 9.38
C LEU A 225 2.28 22.64 9.61
N ASP A 226 2.81 22.81 10.82
CA ASP A 226 3.81 23.86 11.12
C ASP A 226 5.21 23.38 10.74
#